data_AF-A0A941M3Y3-F1
#
_entry.id   AF-A0A941M3Y3-F1
#
_cell.length_a   1.000
_cell.length_b   1.000
_cell.length_c   1.000
_cell.angle_alpha   90.00
_cell.angle_beta   90.00
_cell.angle_gamma   90.00
#
_symmetry.space_group_name_H-M   'P 1'
#
loop_
_entity.id
_entity.type
_entity.pdbx_description
1 polymer ?
#
loop_
_entity_poly.entity_id
_entity_poly.type
_entity_poly.pdbx_seq_one_letter_code
_entity_poly.pdbx_strand_id
1 'polypeptide(L)'
;MKKPKIVNIPMPMKNKSLTEEEILNEKIASFRQKPRLFLQTPSQKLGQKQAVSFFRVGSEFVSAIIASVLLGLGIDALFNIQPYGIIGFFVIGSIAGFLNIFRILRQMHRIQKDDVKTEI
;
A
#
# COMPACT_ATOMS: atom_id res chain seq x y z
N MET A 1 -0.77 -32.32 52.48
CA MET A 1 -2.03 -31.75 51.93
C MET A 1 -1.91 -30.23 51.92
N LYS A 2 -1.87 -29.58 50.74
CA LYS A 2 -1.76 -28.11 50.60
C LYS A 2 -3.17 -27.51 50.64
N LYS A 3 -3.46 -26.59 51.57
CA LYS A 3 -4.76 -25.91 51.63
C LYS A 3 -4.89 -24.91 50.46
N PRO A 4 -6.04 -24.81 49.78
CA PRO A 4 -6.23 -23.87 48.69
C PRO A 4 -6.29 -22.43 49.20
N LYS A 5 -5.63 -21.51 48.49
CA LYS A 5 -5.61 -20.07 48.79
C LYS A 5 -6.90 -19.47 48.24
N ILE A 6 -7.80 -19.04 49.12
CA ILE A 6 -9.07 -18.42 48.73
C ILE A 6 -8.77 -16.99 48.24
N VAL A 7 -8.98 -16.76 46.95
CA VAL A 7 -8.83 -15.44 46.31
C VAL A 7 -10.12 -14.67 46.51
N ASN A 8 -10.05 -13.56 47.26
CA ASN A 8 -11.20 -12.71 47.53
C ASN A 8 -11.33 -11.69 46.38
N ILE A 9 -12.23 -11.97 45.44
CA ILE A 9 -12.56 -11.04 44.36
C ILE A 9 -13.65 -10.10 44.88
N PRO A 10 -13.45 -8.78 44.97
CA PRO A 10 -14.52 -7.87 45.35
C PRO A 10 -15.59 -7.91 44.25
N MET A 11 -16.79 -8.38 44.62
CA MET A 11 -17.95 -8.31 43.74
C MET A 11 -18.41 -6.85 43.65
N PRO A 12 -18.58 -6.27 42.45
CA PRO A 12 -19.23 -4.97 42.33
C PRO A 12 -20.71 -5.12 42.71
N MET A 13 -21.10 -4.51 43.83
CA MET A 13 -22.49 -4.49 44.29
C MET A 13 -23.33 -3.46 43.52
N LYS A 14 -24.37 -3.98 42.86
CA LYS A 14 -25.76 -3.50 42.68
C LYS A 14 -26.03 -2.00 42.33
N ASN A 15 -26.64 -1.84 41.15
CA ASN A 15 -27.68 -0.88 40.73
C ASN A 15 -27.40 0.62 40.93
N LYS A 16 -27.18 1.28 39.80
CA LYS A 16 -27.79 2.57 39.49
C LYS A 16 -28.29 2.43 38.05
N SER A 17 -29.57 2.69 37.82
CA SER A 17 -30.13 2.78 36.47
C SER A 17 -29.21 3.68 35.64
N LEU A 18 -28.50 3.11 34.66
CA LEU A 18 -27.65 3.85 33.75
C LEU A 18 -28.51 4.98 33.18
N THR A 19 -28.23 6.20 33.63
CA THR A 19 -28.96 7.38 33.17
C THR A 19 -28.81 7.45 31.66
N GLU A 20 -29.89 7.76 30.93
CA GLU A 20 -29.89 7.89 29.46
C GLU A 20 -28.68 8.71 28.97
N GLU A 21 -28.30 9.73 29.73
CA GLU A 21 -27.09 10.54 29.60
C GLU A 21 -25.79 9.72 29.49
N GLU A 22 -25.59 8.72 30.36
CA GLU A 22 -24.40 7.86 30.36
C GLU A 22 -24.38 6.95 29.11
N ILE A 23 -25.53 6.38 28.74
CA ILE A 23 -25.67 5.53 27.55
C ILE A 23 -25.47 6.35 26.27
N LEU A 24 -26.03 7.56 26.23
CA LEU A 24 -25.88 8.50 25.11
C LEU A 24 -24.44 8.98 24.99
N ASN A 25 -23.78 9.30 26.09
CA ASN A 25 -22.38 9.71 26.09
C ASN A 25 -21.44 8.57 25.70
N GLU A 26 -21.74 7.33 26.10
CA GLU A 26 -21.03 6.13 25.64
C GLU A 26 -21.25 5.87 24.13
N LYS A 27 -22.49 6.09 23.64
CA LYS A 27 -22.81 5.98 22.21
C LYS A 27 -22.16 7.09 21.38
N ILE A 28 -22.09 8.32 21.89
CA ILE A 28 -21.38 9.42 21.23
C ILE A 28 -19.86 9.18 21.26
N ALA A 29 -19.31 8.66 22.36
CA ALA A 29 -17.90 8.30 22.47
C ALA A 29 -17.50 7.17 21.49
N SER A 30 -18.36 6.16 21.32
CA SER A 30 -18.14 5.07 20.35
C SER A 30 -18.27 5.52 18.88
N PHE A 31 -19.10 6.52 18.59
CA PHE A 31 -19.18 7.11 17.25
C PHE A 31 -18.06 8.13 16.96
N ARG A 32 -17.52 8.81 17.98
CA ARG A 32 -16.34 9.70 17.84
C ARG A 32 -15.04 8.97 17.52
N GLN A 33 -14.94 7.66 17.77
CA GLN A 33 -13.77 6.86 17.40
C GLN A 33 -13.70 6.48 15.92
N LYS A 34 -14.68 6.88 15.09
CA LYS A 34 -14.66 6.57 13.66
C LYS A 34 -14.66 7.81 12.75
N PRO A 35 -13.69 8.73 12.85
CA PRO A 35 -13.35 9.58 11.72
C PRO A 35 -12.45 8.78 10.78
N ARG A 36 -13.00 7.75 10.11
CA ARG A 36 -12.37 7.24 8.87
C ARG A 36 -12.79 8.22 7.78
N LEU A 37 -12.12 9.37 7.81
CA LEU A 37 -12.12 10.37 6.75
C LEU A 37 -12.12 9.67 5.39
N PHE A 38 -13.19 9.97 4.66
CA PHE A 38 -13.34 9.85 3.23
C PHE A 38 -12.02 10.25 2.52
N LEU A 39 -11.68 9.52 1.44
CA LEU A 39 -10.39 9.52 0.72
C LEU A 39 -9.31 8.57 1.26
N GLN A 40 -9.66 7.29 1.42
CA GLN A 40 -8.69 6.26 1.06
C GLN A 40 -8.55 6.29 -0.47
N THR A 41 -7.63 7.11 -0.98
CA THR A 41 -6.82 6.70 -2.14
C THR A 41 -6.41 5.24 -1.92
N PRO A 42 -6.29 4.38 -2.96
CA PRO A 42 -6.02 2.95 -2.79
C PRO A 42 -4.69 2.73 -2.05
N SER A 43 -4.76 2.80 -0.73
CA SER A 43 -3.68 2.59 0.22
C SER A 43 -3.73 1.11 0.50
N GLN A 44 -3.05 0.38 -0.36
CA GLN A 44 -2.46 -0.92 -0.08
C GLN A 44 -1.50 -0.80 1.11
N LYS A 45 -2.01 -0.57 2.32
CA LYS A 45 -1.22 -0.66 3.54
C LYS A 45 -2.08 -1.21 4.66
N LEU A 46 -2.26 -2.53 4.63
CA LEU A 46 -2.34 -3.34 5.84
C LEU A 46 -1.82 -4.74 5.49
N GLY A 47 -0.59 -5.04 5.92
CA GLY A 47 -0.11 -6.42 6.11
C GLY A 47 0.47 -7.19 4.93
N GLN A 48 0.58 -6.64 3.72
CA GLN A 48 1.22 -7.37 2.63
C GLN A 48 2.75 -7.24 2.75
N LYS A 49 3.40 -8.31 3.23
CA LYS A 49 4.82 -8.57 2.94
C LYS A 49 5.07 -8.19 1.48
N GLN A 50 6.17 -7.50 1.21
CA GLN A 50 6.50 -6.83 -0.05
C GLN A 50 6.69 -7.82 -1.22
N ALA A 51 5.65 -8.57 -1.55
CA ALA A 51 5.61 -9.48 -2.67
C ALA A 51 5.43 -8.63 -3.93
N VAL A 52 6.46 -8.60 -4.76
CA VAL A 52 6.38 -7.94 -6.06
C VAL A 52 5.43 -8.75 -6.94
N SER A 53 4.32 -8.13 -7.31
CA SER A 53 3.39 -8.71 -8.27
C SER A 53 3.95 -8.56 -9.67
N PHE A 54 4.10 -9.67 -10.39
CA PHE A 54 4.52 -9.67 -11.80
C PHE A 54 3.60 -8.80 -12.67
N PHE A 55 2.32 -8.72 -12.34
CA PHE A 55 1.36 -7.86 -13.03
C PHE A 55 1.71 -6.38 -12.87
N ARG A 56 2.20 -5.96 -11.70
CA ARG A 56 2.64 -4.58 -11.46
C ARG A 56 3.90 -4.25 -12.25
N VAL A 57 4.88 -5.15 -12.25
CA VAL A 57 6.12 -4.96 -13.03
C VAL A 57 5.80 -4.90 -14.53
N GLY A 58 4.93 -5.80 -15.00
CA GLY A 58 4.46 -5.81 -16.38
C GLY A 58 3.68 -4.57 -16.76
N SER A 59 2.75 -4.10 -15.91
CA SER A 59 1.94 -2.91 -16.21
C SER A 59 2.77 -1.62 -16.20
N GLU A 60 3.76 -1.50 -15.33
CA GLU A 60 4.71 -0.38 -15.34
C GLU A 60 5.55 -0.35 -16.63
N PHE A 61 5.93 -1.51 -17.15
CA PHE A 61 6.65 -1.59 -18.42
C PHE A 61 5.76 -1.26 -19.62
N VAL A 62 4.59 -1.91 -19.71
CA VAL A 62 3.65 -1.73 -20.83
C VAL A 62 3.13 -0.30 -20.89
N SER A 63 2.85 0.31 -19.74
CA SER A 63 2.42 1.72 -19.70
C SER A 63 3.50 2.68 -20.22
N ALA A 64 4.77 2.43 -19.90
CA ALA A 64 5.89 3.23 -20.43
C ALA A 64 6.01 3.10 -21.96
N ILE A 65 5.86 1.88 -22.50
CA ILE A 65 5.87 1.65 -23.95
C ILE A 65 4.70 2.38 -24.62
N ILE A 66 3.47 2.21 -24.13
CA ILE A 66 2.28 2.88 -24.70
C ILE A 66 2.46 4.40 -24.70
N ALA A 67 2.86 4.98 -23.56
CA ALA A 67 3.08 6.43 -23.47
C ALA A 67 4.15 6.92 -24.46
N SER A 68 5.25 6.19 -24.61
CA SER A 68 6.32 6.54 -25.55
C SER A 68 5.90 6.44 -27.01
N VAL A 69 5.13 5.42 -27.38
CA VAL A 69 4.62 5.24 -28.75
C VAL A 69 3.62 6.34 -29.09
N LEU A 70 2.75 6.72 -28.15
CA LEU A 70 1.81 7.83 -28.32
C LEU A 70 2.56 9.16 -28.52
N LEU A 71 3.64 9.40 -27.75
CA LEU A 71 4.50 10.57 -27.94
C LEU A 71 5.24 10.53 -29.28
N GLY A 72 5.77 9.38 -29.68
CA GLY A 72 6.45 9.19 -30.96
C GLY A 72 5.52 9.44 -32.14
N LEU A 73 4.28 8.95 -32.07
CA LEU A 73 3.23 9.23 -33.07
C LEU A 73 2.91 10.72 -33.16
N GLY A 74 2.83 11.41 -32.03
CA GLY A 74 2.63 12.86 -31.99
C GLY A 74 3.77 13.62 -32.67
N ILE A 75 5.01 13.22 -32.42
CA ILE A 75 6.20 13.83 -33.04
C ILE A 75 6.24 13.54 -34.55
N ASP A 76 6.02 12.29 -34.96
CA ASP A 76 6.00 11.92 -36.38
C ASP A 76 4.91 12.69 -37.13
N ALA A 77 3.75 12.90 -36.52
CA ALA A 77 2.65 13.69 -37.09
C ALA A 77 2.96 15.19 -37.19
N LEU A 78 3.63 15.78 -36.19
CA LEU A 78 3.96 17.22 -36.17
C LEU A 78 5.04 17.59 -37.17
N PHE A 79 6.07 16.76 -37.29
CA PHE A 79 7.23 17.04 -38.14
C PHE A 79 7.15 16.34 -39.50
N ASN A 80 6.06 15.60 -39.76
CA ASN A 80 5.83 14.82 -40.97
C ASN A 80 7.02 13.92 -41.32
N ILE A 81 7.68 13.41 -40.27
CA ILE A 81 8.83 12.52 -40.39
C ILE A 81 8.27 11.11 -40.62
N GLN A 82 8.94 10.36 -41.50
CA GLN A 82 8.83 8.89 -41.53
C GLN A 82 9.05 8.31 -40.12
N PRO A 83 8.69 7.04 -39.80
CA PRO A 83 8.41 6.56 -38.42
C PRO A 83 9.61 6.50 -37.45
N TYR A 84 10.64 7.31 -37.69
CA TYR A 84 11.81 7.58 -36.88
C TYR A 84 11.48 8.13 -35.49
N GLY A 85 10.45 8.95 -35.33
CA GLY A 85 10.02 9.44 -34.01
C GLY A 85 9.54 8.29 -33.15
N ILE A 86 8.62 7.45 -33.64
CA ILE A 86 8.21 6.24 -32.92
C ILE A 86 9.41 5.33 -32.61
N ILE A 87 10.31 5.10 -33.57
CA ILE A 87 11.49 4.23 -33.36
C ILE A 87 12.38 4.80 -32.25
N GLY A 88 12.70 6.09 -32.28
CA GLY A 88 13.53 6.75 -31.27
C GLY A 88 12.86 6.78 -29.90
N PHE A 89 11.59 7.16 -29.83
CA PHE A 89 10.83 7.19 -28.58
C PHE A 89 10.60 5.79 -28.02
N PHE A 90 10.46 4.76 -28.84
CA PHE A 90 10.36 3.37 -28.39
C PHE A 90 11.63 2.91 -27.68
N VAL A 91 12.82 3.27 -28.19
CA VAL A 91 14.09 2.97 -27.52
C VAL A 91 14.18 3.66 -26.17
N ILE A 92 13.88 4.97 -26.13
CA ILE A 92 13.89 5.75 -24.88
C ILE A 92 12.86 5.19 -23.88
N GLY A 93 11.65 4.88 -24.33
CA GLY A 93 10.57 4.30 -23.53
C GLY A 93 10.94 2.92 -22.98
N SER A 94 11.61 2.08 -23.78
CA SER A 94 12.11 0.78 -23.36
C SER A 94 13.16 0.93 -22.26
N ILE A 95 14.13 1.82 -22.43
CA ILE A 95 15.15 2.11 -21.40
C ILE A 95 14.47 2.58 -20.11
N ALA A 96 13.53 3.53 -20.20
CA ALA A 96 12.78 4.01 -19.03
C ALA A 96 11.99 2.90 -18.34
N GLY A 97 11.33 2.02 -19.10
CA GLY A 97 10.63 0.85 -18.59
C GLY A 97 11.56 -0.10 -17.84
N PHE A 98 12.71 -0.45 -18.42
CA PHE A 98 13.70 -1.30 -17.76
C PHE A 98 14.29 -0.66 -16.50
N LEU A 99 14.58 0.64 -16.52
CA LEU A 99 15.07 1.37 -15.35
C LEU A 99 14.09 1.32 -14.17
N ASN A 100 12.78 1.41 -14.44
CA ASN A 100 11.75 1.25 -13.41
C ASN A 100 11.73 -0.18 -12.84
N ILE A 101 11.81 -1.20 -13.69
CA ILE A 101 11.89 -2.60 -13.27
C ILE A 101 13.12 -2.83 -12.39
N PHE A 102 14.30 -2.40 -12.83
CA PHE A 102 15.54 -2.58 -12.07
C PHE A 102 15.50 -1.87 -10.72
N ARG A 103 14.82 -0.73 -10.63
CA ARG A 103 14.59 -0.04 -9.35
C ARG A 103 13.79 -0.92 -8.40
N ILE A 104 12.72 -1.56 -8.87
CA ILE A 104 11.89 -2.47 -8.07
C ILE A 104 12.70 -3.68 -7.61
N LEU A 105 13.42 -4.33 -8.53
CA LEU A 105 14.25 -5.51 -8.22
C LEU A 105 15.36 -5.19 -7.22
N ARG A 106 16.01 -4.03 -7.35
CA ARG A 106 17.10 -3.62 -6.45
C ARG A 106 16.61 -3.34 -5.03
N GLN A 107 15.37 -2.86 -4.86
CA GLN A 107 14.77 -2.67 -3.55
C GLN A 107 14.56 -4.01 -2.84
N MET A 108 14.12 -5.05 -3.56
CA MET A 108 13.94 -6.39 -3.00
C MET A 108 15.26 -7.01 -2.51
N HIS A 109 16.33 -6.87 -3.29
CA HIS A 109 17.62 -7.45 -2.93
C HIS A 109 18.21 -6.82 -1.64
N ARG A 110 17.86 -5.55 -1.34
CA ARG A 110 18.27 -4.90 -0.09
C ARG A 110 17.50 -5.42 1.12
N ILE A 111 16.19 -5.61 0.99
CA ILE A 111 15.33 -6.10 2.08
C ILE A 111 15.75 -7.52 2.52
N GLN A 112 16.10 -8.38 1.57
CA GLN A 112 16.59 -9.73 1.87
C GLN A 112 17.90 -9.74 2.70
N LYS A 113 18.77 -8.73 2.53
CA LYS A 113 20.07 -8.67 3.20
C LYS A 113 19.97 -8.25 4.66
N ASP A 114 18.93 -7.49 5.01
CA ASP A 114 18.72 -7.00 6.38
C ASP A 114 18.07 -8.08 7.27
N ASP A 115 17.24 -8.95 6.70
CA ASP A 115 16.63 -10.08 7.41
C ASP A 115 17.67 -11.15 7.81
N VAL A 116 18.65 -11.44 6.94
CA VAL A 116 19.70 -12.46 7.20
C VAL A 116 20.70 -12.01 8.27
N LYS A 117 20.92 -10.70 8.45
CA LYS A 117 21.90 -10.18 9.42
C LYS A 117 21.33 -10.04 10.84
N THR A 118 20.02 -10.18 11.01
CA THR A 118 19.35 -10.02 12.31
C THR A 118 19.15 -11.38 13.01
N GLU A 119 19.36 -12.50 12.31
CA GLU A 119 19.32 -13.87 12.87
C GLU A 119 20.69 -14.44 13.30
N ILE A 120 21.79 -13.68 13.19
CA ILE A 120 23.15 -14.13 13.59
C ILE A 120 23.68 -13.28 14.75
#